data_AF-A0A8J7FB41-F1
#
_entry.id   AF-A0A8J7FB41-F1
#
_cell.length_a   1.000
_cell.length_b   1.000
_cell.length_c   1.000
_cell.angle_alpha   90.00
_cell.angle_beta   90.00
_cell.angle_gamma   90.00
#
_symmetry.space_group_name_H-M   'P 1'
#
loop_
_entity.id
_entity.type
_entity.pdbx_description
1 polymer ?
#
loop_
_entity_poly.entity_id
_entity_poly.type
_entity_poly.pdbx_seq_one_letter_code
_entity_poly.pdbx_strand_id
1 'polypeptide(L)'
;MIKTLDISPLGRVEGDLDVRVDIDDGQVVNAWTHAELFRGFEVILRGKDPQAGLIVTPRVCGICGASHLTSAAWALDTAWKTEVPRNAILARNIGQIVETIQSIPRYFYGLFAIDLINKKYRHSHFYQEACRRFAPFTGKSYEIGITISGKPVEIYALFGGQWPHSSYMAESFI
;
A
#
# COMPACT_ATOMS: atom_id res chain seq x y z
N MET A 1 13.90 -34.96 2.39
CA MET A 1 13.29 -35.11 1.04
C MET A 1 12.64 -33.77 0.77
N ILE A 2 13.09 -33.08 -0.27
CA ILE A 2 12.62 -31.73 -0.56
C ILE A 2 11.16 -31.78 -1.01
N LYS A 3 10.31 -30.98 -0.36
CA LYS A 3 8.92 -30.77 -0.72
C LYS A 3 8.74 -29.36 -1.29
N THR A 4 8.25 -29.26 -2.51
CA THR A 4 7.86 -27.98 -3.12
C THR A 4 6.42 -27.62 -2.73
N LEU A 5 6.20 -26.36 -2.41
CA LEU A 5 4.89 -25.77 -2.15
C LEU A 5 4.72 -24.53 -3.03
N ASP A 6 3.70 -24.55 -3.89
CA ASP A 6 3.28 -23.41 -4.69
C ASP A 6 2.07 -22.74 -4.03
N ILE A 7 2.18 -21.43 -3.79
CA ILE A 7 1.15 -20.58 -3.20
C ILE A 7 0.72 -19.60 -4.29
N SER A 8 -0.40 -19.91 -4.93
CA SER A 8 -0.96 -19.14 -6.04
C SER A 8 -2.50 -19.12 -5.96
N PRO A 9 -3.15 -17.93 -5.88
CA PRO A 9 -2.55 -16.63 -5.61
C PRO A 9 -2.17 -16.47 -4.13
N LEU A 10 -1.18 -15.62 -3.82
CA LEU A 10 -0.96 -15.15 -2.47
C LEU A 10 -2.09 -14.19 -2.07
N GLY A 11 -2.91 -14.60 -1.08
CA GLY A 11 -4.02 -13.79 -0.61
C GLY A 11 -3.61 -12.65 0.33
N ARG A 12 -4.50 -11.65 0.50
CA ARG A 12 -4.35 -10.50 1.41
C ARG A 12 -3.08 -9.66 1.15
N VAL A 13 -2.72 -9.50 -0.11
CA VAL A 13 -1.73 -8.54 -0.59
C VAL A 13 -2.33 -7.71 -1.73
N GLU A 14 -1.66 -6.63 -2.13
CA GLU A 14 -2.01 -5.89 -3.35
C GLU A 14 -1.23 -6.45 -4.53
N GLY A 15 -1.91 -6.56 -5.68
CA GLY A 15 -1.34 -7.11 -6.91
C GLY A 15 -1.36 -8.64 -6.99
N ASP A 16 -0.89 -9.15 -8.12
CA ASP A 16 -0.84 -10.57 -8.46
C ASP A 16 0.55 -11.12 -8.10
N LEU A 17 0.62 -11.83 -6.97
CA LEU A 17 1.84 -12.40 -6.44
C LEU A 17 1.65 -13.89 -6.15
N ASP A 18 2.56 -14.69 -6.70
CA ASP A 18 2.71 -16.10 -6.40
C ASP A 18 4.03 -16.36 -5.67
N VAL A 19 4.02 -17.34 -4.78
CA VAL A 19 5.21 -17.73 -4.02
C VAL A 19 5.41 -19.23 -4.11
N ARG A 20 6.57 -19.64 -4.61
CA ARG A 20 7.02 -21.04 -4.54
C ARG A 20 8.09 -21.16 -3.48
N VAL A 21 8.00 -22.18 -2.64
CA VAL A 21 9.05 -22.53 -1.67
C VAL A 21 9.40 -24.00 -1.75
N ASP A 22 10.69 -24.29 -1.61
CA ASP A 22 11.16 -25.65 -1.35
C ASP A 22 11.44 -25.80 0.14
N ILE A 23 10.97 -26.90 0.72
CA ILE A 23 11.04 -27.19 2.14
C ILE A 23 11.83 -28.48 2.34
N ASP A 24 12.90 -28.42 3.13
CA ASP A 24 13.62 -29.61 3.61
C ASP A 24 13.71 -29.57 5.14
N ASP A 25 13.48 -30.72 5.77
CA ASP A 25 13.40 -30.87 7.23
C ASP A 25 12.56 -29.77 7.94
N GLY A 26 11.40 -29.44 7.35
CA GLY A 26 10.47 -28.45 7.89
C GLY A 26 10.91 -26.98 7.75
N GLN A 27 12.05 -26.71 7.11
CA GLN A 27 12.58 -25.37 6.88
C GLN A 27 12.54 -25.01 5.40
N VAL A 28 12.25 -23.75 5.10
CA VAL A 28 12.33 -23.22 3.73
C VAL A 28 13.81 -23.14 3.35
N VAL A 29 14.20 -23.86 2.29
CA VAL A 29 15.57 -23.89 1.76
C VAL A 29 15.72 -23.08 0.48
N ASN A 30 14.64 -22.91 -0.28
CA ASN A 30 14.58 -22.00 -1.42
C ASN A 30 13.23 -21.29 -1.47
N ALA A 31 13.20 -20.08 -2.02
CA ALA A 31 11.98 -19.32 -2.25
C ALA A 31 12.06 -18.55 -3.57
N TRP A 32 10.94 -18.49 -4.28
CA TRP A 32 10.75 -17.70 -5.50
C TRP A 32 9.46 -16.91 -5.38
N THR A 33 9.52 -15.65 -5.77
CA THR A 33 8.36 -14.76 -5.89
C THR A 33 8.09 -14.49 -7.37
N HIS A 34 6.87 -14.73 -7.82
CA HIS A 34 6.45 -14.44 -9.20
C HIS A 34 5.38 -13.34 -9.17
N ALA A 35 5.74 -12.15 -9.66
CA ALA A 35 4.78 -11.08 -9.89
C ALA A 35 4.26 -11.21 -11.33
N GLU A 36 3.03 -11.68 -11.49
CA GLU A 36 2.53 -12.10 -12.81
C GLU A 36 1.98 -10.95 -13.66
N LEU A 37 1.59 -9.83 -13.03
CA LEU A 37 1.01 -8.69 -13.72
C LEU A 37 2.06 -7.66 -14.14
N PHE A 38 2.16 -7.41 -15.44
CA PHE A 38 2.89 -6.28 -16.00
C PHE A 38 1.94 -5.27 -16.67
N ARG A 39 2.00 -4.00 -16.22
CA ARG A 39 1.23 -2.89 -16.80
C ARG A 39 2.07 -1.89 -17.61
N GLY A 40 3.38 -1.83 -17.37
CA GLY A 40 4.30 -1.03 -18.20
C GLY A 40 4.13 0.49 -18.14
N PHE A 41 3.81 1.07 -16.97
CA PHE A 41 3.63 2.52 -16.79
C PHE A 41 4.81 3.35 -17.31
N GLU A 42 6.04 2.87 -17.12
CA GLU A 42 7.25 3.52 -17.62
C GLU A 42 7.30 3.57 -19.15
N VAL A 43 6.88 2.48 -19.82
CA VAL A 43 6.79 2.41 -21.28
C VAL A 43 5.70 3.37 -21.78
N ILE A 44 4.55 3.39 -21.09
CA ILE A 44 3.44 4.30 -21.41
C ILE A 44 3.90 5.76 -21.34
N LEU A 45 4.74 6.13 -20.38
CA LEU A 45 5.17 7.51 -20.17
C LEU A 45 6.27 7.98 -21.15
N ARG A 46 6.89 7.09 -21.95
CA ARG A 46 7.92 7.49 -22.91
C ARG A 46 7.35 8.45 -23.97
N GLY A 47 8.05 9.57 -24.17
CA GLY A 47 7.69 10.60 -25.16
C GLY A 47 6.43 11.39 -24.81
N LYS A 48 5.82 11.18 -23.63
CA LYS A 48 4.72 12.02 -23.13
C LYS A 48 5.27 13.27 -22.45
N ASP A 49 4.39 14.25 -22.31
CA ASP A 49 4.64 15.39 -21.43
C ASP A 49 4.99 14.89 -20.02
N PRO A 50 6.10 15.35 -19.40
CA PRO A 50 6.46 14.96 -18.04
C PRO A 50 5.34 15.13 -17.00
N GLN A 51 4.46 16.12 -17.16
CA GLN A 51 3.30 16.34 -16.29
C GLN A 51 2.29 15.20 -16.35
N ALA A 52 2.24 14.43 -17.44
CA ALA A 52 1.42 13.23 -17.52
C ALA A 52 1.76 12.24 -16.39
N GLY A 53 3.00 12.27 -15.87
CA GLY A 53 3.41 11.51 -14.71
C GLY A 53 2.54 11.77 -13.47
N LEU A 54 2.15 13.02 -13.20
CA LEU A 54 1.30 13.38 -12.06
C LEU A 54 -0.08 12.70 -12.12
N ILE A 55 -0.57 12.42 -13.33
CA ILE A 55 -1.87 11.77 -13.54
C ILE A 55 -1.69 10.26 -13.59
N VAL A 56 -0.66 9.77 -14.27
CA VAL A 56 -0.50 8.36 -14.60
C VAL A 56 0.13 7.56 -13.46
N THR A 57 1.15 8.08 -12.77
CA THR A 57 1.85 7.32 -11.72
C THR A 57 0.97 6.99 -10.50
N PRO A 58 0.00 7.81 -10.05
CA PRO A 58 -0.86 7.43 -8.93
C PRO A 58 -1.75 6.22 -9.24
N ARG A 59 -1.88 5.82 -10.51
CA ARG A 59 -2.62 4.63 -10.92
C ARG A 59 -1.76 3.37 -10.93
N VAL A 60 -0.46 3.49 -10.62
CA VAL A 60 0.41 2.34 -10.35
C VAL A 60 -0.15 1.56 -9.16
N CYS A 61 -0.60 2.20 -8.08
CA CYS A 61 -1.25 1.49 -6.98
C CYS A 61 -2.36 2.34 -6.35
N GLY A 62 -3.53 1.74 -6.11
CA GLY A 62 -4.66 2.41 -5.45
C GLY A 62 -4.53 2.55 -3.94
N ILE A 63 -3.61 1.79 -3.31
CA ILE A 63 -3.36 1.86 -1.87
C ILE A 63 -2.35 2.96 -1.53
N CYS A 64 -1.26 3.06 -2.29
CA CYS A 64 -0.18 4.04 -2.10
C CYS A 64 -0.10 5.09 -3.23
N GLY A 65 -1.26 5.47 -3.78
CA GLY A 65 -1.34 6.41 -4.90
C GLY A 65 -0.83 7.83 -4.58
N ALA A 66 -0.93 8.31 -3.33
CA ALA A 66 -0.33 9.58 -2.90
C ALA A 66 1.19 9.50 -2.91
N SER A 67 1.77 8.38 -2.47
CA SER A 67 3.23 8.19 -2.53
C SER A 67 3.75 8.30 -3.96
N HIS A 68 3.04 7.69 -4.92
CA HIS A 68 3.35 7.82 -6.35
C HIS A 68 3.18 9.26 -6.87
N LEU A 69 2.11 9.96 -6.48
CA LEU A 69 1.88 11.35 -6.84
C LEU A 69 2.98 12.27 -6.29
N THR A 70 3.32 12.10 -5.01
CA THR A 70 4.35 12.87 -4.30
C THR A 70 5.71 12.67 -4.95
N SER A 71 6.05 11.43 -5.28
CA SER A 71 7.30 11.10 -5.96
C SER A 71 7.36 11.70 -7.36
N ALA A 72 6.27 11.65 -8.13
CA ALA A 72 6.21 12.27 -9.44
C ALA A 72 6.35 13.81 -9.36
N ALA A 73 5.66 14.45 -8.41
CA ALA A 73 5.77 15.88 -8.18
C ALA A 73 7.20 16.31 -7.82
N TRP A 74 7.84 15.64 -6.87
CA TRP A 74 9.22 15.95 -6.49
C TRP A 74 10.23 15.66 -7.62
N ALA A 75 10.01 14.63 -8.42
CA ALA A 75 10.85 14.36 -9.59
C ALA A 75 10.78 15.51 -10.61
N LEU A 76 9.58 16.04 -10.86
CA LEU A 76 9.37 17.18 -11.75
C LEU A 76 9.97 18.47 -11.18
N ASP A 77 9.72 18.79 -9.91
CA ASP A 77 10.31 19.97 -9.27
C ASP A 77 11.85 19.92 -9.31
N THR A 78 12.42 18.73 -9.12
CA THR A 78 13.88 18.52 -9.20
C THR A 78 14.39 18.73 -10.62
N ALA A 79 13.70 18.16 -11.62
CA ALA A 79 14.10 18.28 -13.02
C ALA A 79 14.03 19.73 -13.53
N TRP A 80 13.03 20.49 -13.09
CA TRP A 80 12.82 21.88 -13.47
C TRP A 80 13.48 22.89 -12.52
N LYS A 81 14.05 22.44 -11.40
CA LYS A 81 14.66 23.28 -10.37
C LYS A 81 13.67 24.30 -9.79
N THR A 82 12.42 23.87 -9.60
CA THR A 82 11.34 24.71 -9.09
C THR A 82 11.54 25.02 -7.59
N GLU A 83 11.38 26.28 -7.20
CA GLU A 83 11.26 26.65 -5.79
C GLU A 83 9.82 26.42 -5.31
N VAL A 84 9.59 25.32 -4.60
CA VAL A 84 8.25 24.95 -4.12
C VAL A 84 7.88 25.82 -2.92
N PRO A 85 6.76 26.58 -2.96
CA PRO A 85 6.33 27.38 -1.82
C PRO A 85 6.11 26.54 -0.57
N ARG A 86 6.43 27.08 0.61
CA ARG A 86 6.30 26.39 1.91
C ARG A 86 4.91 25.76 2.10
N ASN A 87 3.84 26.47 1.73
CA ASN A 87 2.47 25.95 1.86
C ASN A 87 2.20 24.73 0.97
N ALA A 88 2.80 24.66 -0.22
CA ALA A 88 2.71 23.49 -1.08
C ALA A 88 3.46 22.30 -0.48
N ILE A 89 4.67 22.51 0.08
CA ILE A 89 5.41 21.46 0.80
C ILE A 89 4.57 20.91 1.97
N LEU A 90 3.96 21.80 2.76
CA LEU A 90 3.10 21.39 3.89
C LEU A 90 1.88 20.59 3.41
N ALA A 91 1.20 21.02 2.34
CA ALA A 91 0.05 20.31 1.79
C ALA A 91 0.42 18.92 1.25
N ARG A 92 1.59 18.78 0.60
CA ARG A 92 2.11 17.49 0.14
C ARG A 92 2.46 16.57 1.32
N ASN A 93 3.10 17.10 2.35
CA ASN A 93 3.42 16.36 3.57
C ASN A 93 2.18 15.87 4.31
N ILE A 94 1.14 16.71 4.42
CA ILE A 94 -0.16 16.31 5.01
C ILE A 94 -0.75 15.13 4.23
N GLY A 95 -0.75 15.19 2.89
CA GLY A 95 -1.23 14.08 2.06
C GLY A 95 -0.49 12.77 2.35
N GLN A 96 0.84 12.82 2.41
CA GLN A 96 1.66 11.63 2.68
C GLN A 96 1.44 11.06 4.10
N ILE A 97 1.33 11.94 5.10
CA ILE A 97 1.03 11.55 6.49
C ILE A 97 -0.34 10.87 6.55
N VAL A 98 -1.34 11.45 5.88
CA VAL A 98 -2.70 10.91 5.85
C VAL A 98 -2.74 9.53 5.17
N GLU A 99 -2.06 9.36 4.02
CA GLU A 99 -1.94 8.05 3.37
C GLU A 99 -1.31 7.02 4.32
N THR A 100 -0.27 7.41 5.04
CA THR A 100 0.40 6.52 6.00
C THR A 100 -0.53 6.11 7.13
N ILE A 101 -1.23 7.08 7.75
CA ILE A 101 -2.14 6.84 8.88
C ILE A 101 -3.35 6.01 8.47
N GLN A 102 -3.85 6.13 7.24
CA GLN A 102 -4.93 5.23 6.76
C GLN A 102 -4.42 3.84 6.35
N SER A 103 -3.22 3.75 5.77
CA SER A 103 -2.67 2.48 5.27
C SER A 103 -2.27 1.52 6.40
N ILE A 104 -1.62 2.01 7.46
CA ILE A 104 -1.15 1.18 8.59
C ILE A 104 -2.27 0.31 9.23
N PRO A 105 -3.41 0.89 9.66
CA PRO A 105 -4.47 0.09 10.26
C PRO A 105 -5.15 -0.85 9.25
N ARG A 106 -5.26 -0.47 7.96
CA ARG A 106 -5.79 -1.37 6.92
C ARG A 106 -4.87 -2.57 6.71
N TYR A 107 -3.57 -2.34 6.59
CA TYR A 107 -2.57 -3.38 6.53
C TYR A 107 -2.65 -4.28 7.76
N PHE A 108 -2.61 -3.70 8.96
CA PHE A 108 -2.58 -4.50 10.18
C PHE A 108 -3.87 -5.30 10.38
N TYR A 109 -5.04 -4.66 10.39
CA TYR A 109 -6.30 -5.33 10.72
C TYR A 109 -6.88 -6.13 9.55
N GLY A 110 -6.75 -5.61 8.32
CA GLY A 110 -7.38 -6.19 7.13
C GLY A 110 -6.52 -7.22 6.42
N LEU A 111 -5.20 -7.12 6.55
CA LEU A 111 -4.26 -8.01 5.85
C LEU A 111 -3.49 -8.88 6.84
N PHE A 112 -2.64 -8.31 7.69
CA PHE A 112 -1.66 -9.04 8.49
C PHE A 112 -2.26 -9.82 9.69
N ALA A 113 -3.03 -9.15 10.55
CA ALA A 113 -3.45 -9.71 11.84
C ALA A 113 -4.39 -10.91 11.71
N ILE A 114 -5.02 -11.08 10.54
CA ILE A 114 -5.83 -12.26 10.21
C ILE A 114 -4.97 -13.53 10.18
N ASP A 115 -3.66 -13.45 9.90
CA ASP A 115 -2.78 -14.63 10.00
C ASP A 115 -2.57 -15.09 11.44
N LEU A 116 -2.60 -14.17 12.39
CA LEU A 116 -2.37 -14.47 13.81
C LEU A 116 -3.44 -15.38 14.42
N ILE A 117 -4.60 -15.48 13.77
CA ILE A 117 -5.73 -16.33 14.19
C ILE A 117 -5.72 -17.70 13.50
N ASN A 118 -4.68 -18.04 12.74
CA ASN A 118 -4.58 -19.36 12.13
C ASN A 118 -4.52 -20.46 13.20
N LYS A 119 -5.33 -21.52 13.04
CA LYS A 119 -5.40 -22.66 13.98
C LYS A 119 -4.05 -23.34 14.26
N LYS A 120 -3.05 -23.17 13.39
CA LYS A 120 -1.66 -23.61 13.63
C LYS A 120 -1.06 -22.96 14.88
N TYR A 121 -1.48 -21.75 15.22
CA TYR A 121 -1.01 -21.02 16.39
C TYR A 121 -1.79 -21.34 17.67
N ARG A 122 -2.72 -22.31 17.67
CA ARG A 122 -3.61 -22.60 18.82
C ARG A 122 -2.92 -22.85 20.16
N HIS A 123 -1.66 -23.29 20.12
CA HIS A 123 -0.84 -23.58 21.30
C HIS A 123 -0.07 -22.37 21.82
N SER A 124 -0.06 -21.26 21.07
CA SER A 124 0.53 -20.00 21.51
C SER A 124 -0.29 -19.40 22.64
N HIS A 125 0.39 -18.86 23.66
CA HIS A 125 -0.25 -18.11 24.74
C HIS A 125 -1.08 -16.91 24.23
N PHE A 126 -0.74 -16.38 23.05
CA PHE A 126 -1.43 -15.23 22.46
C PHE A 126 -2.63 -15.58 21.58
N TYR A 127 -2.86 -16.86 21.27
CA TYR A 127 -3.84 -17.25 20.25
C TYR A 127 -5.27 -16.81 20.60
N GLN A 128 -5.70 -17.06 21.84
CA GLN A 128 -7.06 -16.69 22.28
C GLN A 128 -7.25 -15.17 22.24
N GLU A 129 -6.23 -14.40 22.61
CA GLU A 129 -6.28 -12.95 22.57
C GLU A 129 -6.26 -12.41 21.13
N ALA A 130 -5.48 -13.04 20.24
CA ALA A 130 -5.47 -12.72 18.81
C ALA A 130 -6.86 -12.98 18.19
N CYS A 131 -7.49 -14.13 18.47
CA CYS A 131 -8.86 -14.41 18.02
C CYS A 131 -9.85 -13.38 18.55
N ARG A 132 -9.78 -13.05 19.85
CA ARG A 132 -10.67 -12.08 20.49
C ARG A 132 -10.55 -10.67 19.90
N ARG A 133 -9.35 -10.26 19.47
CA ARG A 133 -9.10 -8.91 18.93
C ARG A 133 -9.28 -8.81 17.42
N PHE A 134 -8.71 -9.75 16.68
CA PHE A 134 -8.42 -9.60 15.25
C PHE A 134 -9.27 -10.48 14.35
N ALA A 135 -10.15 -11.33 14.90
CA ALA A 135 -11.06 -12.11 14.08
C ALA A 135 -11.90 -11.20 13.18
N PRO A 136 -11.95 -11.47 11.85
CA PRO A 136 -12.77 -10.68 10.94
C PRO A 136 -14.22 -10.63 11.41
N PHE A 137 -14.81 -9.43 11.38
CA PHE A 137 -16.21 -9.12 11.72
C PHE A 137 -16.65 -9.40 13.18
N THR A 138 -15.88 -10.15 13.95
CA THR A 138 -16.25 -10.61 15.30
C THR A 138 -15.25 -10.19 16.37
N GLY A 139 -14.02 -9.90 15.98
CA GLY A 139 -12.96 -9.45 16.86
C GLY A 139 -13.20 -8.02 17.35
N LYS A 140 -12.95 -7.77 18.63
CA LYS A 140 -13.19 -6.47 19.28
C LYS A 140 -12.45 -5.30 18.62
N SER A 141 -11.32 -5.54 17.97
CA SER A 141 -10.46 -4.51 17.38
C SER A 141 -10.53 -4.47 15.86
N TYR A 142 -10.97 -5.53 15.18
CA TYR A 142 -11.00 -5.61 13.72
C TYR A 142 -11.81 -4.49 13.09
N GLU A 143 -13.10 -4.39 13.44
CA GLU A 143 -14.01 -3.41 12.84
C GLU A 143 -13.57 -1.98 13.14
N ILE A 144 -13.19 -1.71 14.39
CA ILE A 144 -12.69 -0.39 14.79
C ILE A 144 -11.45 -0.01 13.98
N GLY A 145 -10.50 -0.95 13.84
CA GLY A 145 -9.27 -0.75 13.10
C GLY A 145 -9.49 -0.46 11.62
N ILE A 146 -10.41 -1.17 10.98
CA ILE A 146 -10.77 -0.91 9.58
C ILE A 146 -11.53 0.41 9.45
N THR A 147 -12.57 0.64 10.24
CA THR A 147 -13.43 1.82 10.09
C THR A 147 -12.70 3.12 10.45
N ILE A 148 -11.82 3.11 11.47
CA ILE A 148 -11.04 4.30 11.83
C ILE A 148 -10.07 4.72 10.72
N SER A 149 -9.59 3.77 9.93
CA SER A 149 -8.74 4.05 8.77
C SER A 149 -9.46 4.85 7.67
N GLY A 150 -10.79 4.94 7.70
CA GLY A 150 -11.56 5.80 6.81
C GLY A 150 -11.43 7.28 7.16
N LYS A 151 -11.26 7.64 8.44
CA LYS A 151 -11.27 9.06 8.86
C LYS A 151 -10.14 9.90 8.28
N PRO A 152 -8.86 9.45 8.26
CA PRO A 152 -7.80 10.24 7.66
C PRO A 152 -8.09 10.58 6.19
N VAL A 153 -8.78 9.70 5.47
CA VAL A 153 -9.14 9.92 4.06
C VAL A 153 -9.99 11.19 3.86
N GLU A 154 -10.80 11.59 4.83
CA GLU A 154 -11.57 12.85 4.77
C GLU A 154 -10.64 14.07 4.69
N ILE A 155 -9.53 14.05 5.43
CA ILE A 155 -8.48 15.09 5.34
C ILE A 155 -7.90 15.09 3.93
N TYR A 156 -7.64 13.91 3.38
CA TYR A 156 -7.15 13.80 2.00
C TYR A 156 -8.16 14.38 1.01
N ALA A 157 -9.46 14.12 1.17
CA ALA A 157 -10.49 14.66 0.29
C ALA A 157 -10.59 16.21 0.38
N LEU A 158 -10.39 16.79 1.57
CA LEU A 158 -10.42 18.25 1.74
C LEU A 158 -9.30 18.98 1.00
N PHE A 159 -8.06 18.45 1.03
CA PHE A 159 -6.91 19.08 0.37
C PHE A 159 -6.69 18.56 -1.06
N GLY A 160 -6.99 17.28 -1.27
CA GLY A 160 -6.73 16.52 -2.48
C GLY A 160 -7.92 16.39 -3.42
N GLY A 161 -9.11 16.86 -3.03
CA GLY A 161 -10.36 16.72 -3.76
C GLY A 161 -10.99 15.32 -3.69
N GLN A 162 -10.19 14.25 -3.77
CA GLN A 162 -10.69 12.87 -3.69
C GLN A 162 -9.63 11.88 -3.19
N TRP A 163 -10.10 10.70 -2.79
CA TRP A 163 -9.29 9.53 -2.52
C TRP A 163 -10.05 8.24 -2.89
N PRO A 164 -9.41 7.24 -3.53
CA PRO A 164 -8.03 7.23 -4.03
C PRO A 164 -7.83 8.16 -5.25
N HIS A 165 -6.56 8.34 -5.66
CA HIS A 165 -6.16 9.05 -6.89
C HIS A 165 -6.53 10.54 -6.96
N SER A 166 -6.03 11.32 -6.01
CA SER A 166 -6.06 12.78 -6.07
C SER A 166 -5.20 13.36 -7.21
N SER A 167 -5.45 14.63 -7.56
CA SER A 167 -4.70 15.38 -8.60
C SER A 167 -4.29 16.79 -8.13
N TYR A 168 -4.15 17.01 -6.82
CA TYR A 168 -3.90 18.35 -6.24
C TYR A 168 -2.44 18.82 -6.29
N MET A 169 -1.50 17.94 -6.61
CA MET A 169 -0.10 18.30 -6.78
C MET A 169 0.11 18.71 -8.24
N ALA A 170 0.22 20.02 -8.46
CA ALA A 170 0.68 20.61 -9.71
C ALA A 170 2.05 21.26 -9.49
N GLU A 171 2.72 21.62 -10.59
CA GLU A 171 3.91 22.46 -10.52
C GLU A 171 3.54 23.90 -10.14
N SER A 172 4.53 24.65 -9.63
CA SER A 172 4.46 26.11 -9.60
C SER A 172 5.21 26.65 -10.81
N PHE A 173 4.48 27.26 -11.74
CA PHE A 173 5.04 28.14 -12.76
C PHE A 173 5.33 29.50 -12.10
N ILE A 174 6.37 29.60 -11.29
CA ILE A 174 6.89 30.88 -10.80
C ILE A 174 8.36 30.97 -11.22
#